data_AF-A0A831L982-F1
#
_entry.id   AF-A0A831L982-F1
#
_cell.length_a   1.000
_cell.length_b   1.000
_cell.length_c   1.000
_cell.angle_alpha   90.00
_cell.angle_beta   90.00
_cell.angle_gamma   90.00
#
_symmetry.space_group_name_H-M   'P 1'
#
loop_
_entity.id
_entity.type
_entity.pdbx_description
1 polymer ?
#
loop_
_entity_poly.entity_id
_entity_poly.type
_entity_poly.pdbx_seq_one_letter_code
_entity_poly.pdbx_strand_id
1 'polypeptide(L)'
;MKGGTWCIVFAKEITYLEQEMEFVFTENASAPAGYYSQTVIHNGLVYVSGQLPVVPGKGPHAKGIEAQTLQVLSSLAAVLMGEGSSLE
;
A
#
# COMPACT_ATOMS: atom_id res chain seq x y z
N MET A 1 15.45 -34.97 -22.48
CA MET A 1 14.34 -33.99 -22.59
C MET A 1 13.05 -34.78 -22.34
N LYS A 2 12.26 -34.64 -21.27
CA LYS A 2 12.01 -33.64 -20.21
C LYS A 2 11.92 -34.45 -18.89
N GLY A 3 12.56 -34.12 -17.77
CA GLY A 3 12.56 -32.86 -17.02
C GLY A 3 11.74 -33.08 -15.76
N GLY A 4 12.40 -33.59 -14.70
CA GLY A 4 11.81 -34.37 -13.61
C GLY A 4 11.09 -33.60 -12.49
N THR A 5 10.17 -34.36 -11.90
CA THR A 5 9.55 -34.36 -10.57
C THR A 5 10.46 -33.93 -9.41
N TRP A 6 9.97 -32.89 -8.69
CA TRP A 6 10.07 -32.56 -7.25
C TRP A 6 11.41 -32.23 -6.60
N CYS A 7 11.47 -31.03 -6.01
CA CYS A 7 12.21 -30.80 -4.76
C CYS A 7 11.41 -29.85 -3.87
N ILE A 8 10.68 -30.42 -2.89
CA ILE A 8 10.39 -29.72 -1.64
C ILE A 8 11.74 -29.60 -0.95
N VAL A 9 12.32 -28.41 -0.91
CA VAL A 9 13.50 -28.16 -0.08
C VAL A 9 12.98 -27.61 1.25
N PHE A 10 12.83 -28.49 2.25
CA PHE A 10 12.85 -28.07 3.65
C PHE A 10 14.29 -27.67 3.98
N ALA A 11 14.65 -26.40 3.75
CA ALA A 11 15.84 -25.80 4.32
C ALA A 11 15.43 -25.05 5.59
N LYS A 12 15.55 -25.73 6.73
CA LYS A 12 15.54 -25.08 8.04
C LYS A 12 16.94 -24.50 8.26
N GLU A 13 17.00 -23.23 8.64
CA GLU A 13 18.19 -22.44 9.00
C GLU A 13 19.13 -21.99 7.87
N ILE A 14 18.70 -20.95 7.15
CA ILE A 14 19.54 -19.77 6.95
C ILE A 14 18.68 -18.55 7.33
N THR A 15 18.93 -17.93 8.47
CA THR A 15 18.23 -16.72 8.91
C THR A 15 18.79 -15.50 8.16
N TYR A 16 18.43 -15.35 6.89
CA TYR A 16 18.32 -14.03 6.28
C TYR A 16 16.84 -13.67 6.31
N LEU A 17 16.50 -12.56 6.95
CA LEU A 17 15.15 -12.01 6.91
C LEU A 17 14.87 -11.64 5.45
N GLU A 18 14.28 -12.55 4.67
CA GLU A 18 13.62 -12.23 3.40
C GLU A 18 12.42 -11.35 3.73
N GLN A 19 12.68 -10.06 3.92
CA GLN A 19 11.60 -9.11 4.11
C GLN A 19 11.13 -8.72 2.72
N GLU A 20 10.16 -9.47 2.20
CA GLU A 20 9.56 -9.15 0.90
C GLU A 20 8.86 -7.79 0.97
N MET A 21 8.89 -7.06 -0.15
CA MET A 21 8.08 -5.86 -0.30
C MET A 21 6.68 -6.28 -0.73
N GLU A 22 5.70 -6.01 0.12
CA GLU A 22 4.30 -6.23 -0.20
C GLU A 22 3.70 -4.95 -0.77
N PHE A 23 3.02 -5.06 -1.91
CA PHE A 23 2.35 -3.95 -2.57
C PHE A 23 0.85 -4.03 -2.31
N VAL A 24 0.31 -3.02 -1.65
CA VAL A 24 -1.11 -3.00 -1.27
C VAL A 24 -1.86 -1.88 -1.98
N PHE A 25 -3.09 -2.20 -2.39
CA PHE A 25 -4.01 -1.29 -3.04
C PHE A 25 -5.34 -1.25 -2.28
N THR A 26 -5.86 -0.05 -2.09
CA THR A 26 -7.17 0.22 -1.50
C THR A 26 -7.98 1.17 -2.37
N GLU A 27 -9.25 0.83 -2.56
CA GLU A 27 -10.21 1.65 -3.31
C GLU A 27 -10.63 2.92 -2.54
N ASN A 28 -10.33 2.98 -1.24
CA ASN A 28 -10.74 4.07 -0.35
C ASN A 28 -9.78 5.27 -0.36
N ALA A 29 -8.75 5.26 -1.22
CA ALA A 29 -7.78 6.33 -1.33
C ALA A 29 -7.46 6.66 -2.79
N SER A 30 -6.58 7.64 -3.02
CA SER A 30 -6.24 8.06 -4.38
C SER A 30 -5.59 6.90 -5.13
N ALA A 31 -6.17 6.53 -6.27
CA ALA A 31 -5.60 5.50 -7.12
C ALA A 31 -4.25 5.97 -7.70
N PRO A 32 -3.27 5.05 -7.84
CA PRO A 32 -1.99 5.40 -8.43
C PRO A 32 -2.16 5.71 -9.94
N ALA A 33 -1.58 6.83 -10.37
CA ALA A 33 -1.65 7.32 -11.75
C ALA A 33 -0.29 7.25 -12.46
N GLY A 34 0.37 6.07 -12.43
CA GLY A 34 1.65 5.86 -13.12
C GLY A 34 2.50 4.74 -12.52
N TYR A 35 3.83 4.88 -12.65
CA TYR A 35 4.83 3.91 -12.17
C TYR A 35 5.12 4.04 -10.67
N TYR A 36 4.09 3.96 -9.84
CA TYR A 36 4.24 3.93 -8.38
C TYR A 36 3.14 3.08 -7.75
N SER A 37 3.43 2.58 -6.56
CA SER A 37 2.45 1.85 -5.74
C SER A 37 1.83 2.79 -4.73
N GLN A 38 0.54 2.60 -4.46
CA GLN A 38 -0.18 3.40 -3.48
C GLN A 38 0.42 3.21 -2.08
N THR A 39 0.65 1.94 -1.72
CA THR A 39 1.23 1.53 -0.44
C THR A 39 2.24 0.41 -0.67
N VAL A 40 3.33 0.44 0.09
CA VAL A 40 4.32 -0.64 0.18
C VAL A 40 4.56 -0.97 1.64
N ILE A 41 4.53 -2.24 2.01
CA ILE A 41 4.87 -2.73 3.33
C ILE A 41 6.22 -3.43 3.24
N HIS A 42 7.16 -3.01 4.07
CA HIS A 42 8.47 -3.64 4.16
C HIS A 42 9.04 -3.43 5.56
N ASN A 43 9.59 -4.47 6.14
CA ASN A 43 10.16 -4.45 7.49
C ASN A 43 9.21 -3.98 8.60
N GLY A 44 7.92 -4.32 8.49
CA GLY A 44 6.91 -3.88 9.45
C GLY A 44 6.63 -2.37 9.40
N LEU A 45 7.12 -1.68 8.36
CA LEU A 45 6.84 -0.28 8.10
C LEU A 45 5.90 -0.17 6.90
N VAL A 46 4.94 0.75 7.02
CA VAL A 46 3.99 1.08 5.95
C VAL A 46 4.46 2.36 5.27
N TYR A 47 4.82 2.26 3.99
CA TYR A 47 5.20 3.38 3.15
C TYR A 47 4.01 3.77 2.28
N VAL A 48 3.47 4.97 2.48
CA VAL A 48 2.32 5.48 1.72
C VAL A 48 2.79 6.57 0.77
N SER A 49 2.40 6.44 -0.49
CA SER A 49 2.65 7.48 -1.50
C SER A 49 1.86 8.76 -1.20
N GLY A 50 2.32 9.89 -1.77
CA GLY A 50 1.62 11.16 -1.66
C GLY A 50 0.17 11.06 -2.14
N GLN A 51 -0.77 11.46 -1.27
CA GLN A 51 -2.20 11.38 -1.56
C GLN A 51 -2.68 12.70 -2.16
N LEU A 52 -3.38 12.61 -3.30
CA LEU A 52 -4.11 13.75 -3.87
C LEU A 52 -5.47 13.90 -3.19
N PRO A 53 -6.09 15.10 -3.20
CA PRO A 53 -7.45 15.31 -2.74
C PRO A 53 -8.46 14.76 -3.75
N VAL A 54 -8.40 13.44 -3.97
CA VAL A 54 -9.22 12.67 -4.89
C VAL A 54 -9.56 11.35 -4.21
N VAL A 55 -10.84 10.97 -4.27
CA VAL A 55 -11.30 9.64 -3.87
C VAL A 55 -12.11 9.09 -5.05
N PRO A 56 -11.82 7.85 -5.51
CA PRO A 56 -12.61 7.20 -6.55
C PRO A 56 -14.12 7.28 -6.23
N GLY A 57 -14.92 7.74 -7.19
CA GLY A 57 -16.38 7.84 -7.02
C GLY A 57 -16.94 9.06 -6.29
N LYS A 58 -16.11 9.93 -5.68
CA LYS A 58 -16.60 11.12 -4.93
C LYS A 58 -16.76 12.41 -5.73
N GLY A 59 -16.60 12.38 -7.06
CA GLY A 59 -16.75 13.57 -7.93
C GLY A 59 -15.52 14.49 -7.89
N PRO A 60 -15.60 15.72 -8.47
CA PRO A 60 -14.46 16.61 -8.60
C PRO A 60 -13.89 17.05 -7.25
N HIS A 61 -12.64 17.55 -7.27
CA HIS A 61 -11.90 17.98 -6.08
C HIS A 61 -12.72 18.87 -5.13
N ALA A 62 -12.53 18.66 -3.82
CA ALA A 62 -13.08 19.55 -2.81
C ALA A 62 -12.60 21.01 -3.03
N LYS A 63 -13.47 21.98 -2.74
CA LYS A 63 -13.15 23.41 -2.92
C LYS A 63 -12.49 23.96 -1.67
N GLY A 64 -11.37 24.67 -1.85
CA GLY A 64 -10.60 25.28 -0.77
C GLY A 64 -9.51 24.36 -0.21
N ILE A 65 -8.49 24.96 0.39
CA ILE A 65 -7.32 24.23 0.89
C ILE A 65 -7.71 23.33 2.07
N GLU A 66 -8.58 23.81 2.97
CA GLU A 66 -9.01 23.09 4.17
C GLU A 66 -9.72 21.79 3.81
N ALA A 67 -10.65 21.84 2.84
CA ALA A 67 -11.41 20.68 2.42
C ALA A 67 -10.53 19.67 1.68
N GLN A 68 -9.56 20.15 0.88
CA GLN A 68 -8.58 19.29 0.21
C GLN A 68 -7.65 18.62 1.22
N THR A 69 -7.15 19.36 2.21
CA THR A 69 -6.32 18.81 3.28
C THR A 69 -7.06 17.73 4.06
N LEU A 70 -8.32 17.97 4.44
CA LEU A 70 -9.14 16.96 5.12
C LEU A 70 -9.36 15.71 4.27
N GLN A 71 -9.56 15.87 2.97
CA GLN A 71 -9.72 14.74 2.05
C GLN A 71 -8.42 13.92 1.94
N VAL A 72 -7.27 14.58 1.83
CA VAL A 72 -5.95 13.93 1.82
C VAL A 72 -5.71 13.14 3.10
N LEU A 73 -5.96 13.75 4.26
CA LEU A 73 -5.80 13.08 5.56
C LEU A 73 -6.77 11.91 5.74
N SER A 74 -8.00 12.04 5.25
CA SER A 74 -9.00 10.96 5.30
C SER A 74 -8.57 9.75 4.45
N SER A 75 -8.05 10.01 3.25
CA SER A 75 -7.50 8.94 2.39
C SER A 75 -6.31 8.25 3.05
N LEU A 76 -5.39 9.02 3.65
CA LEU A 76 -4.24 8.48 4.37
C LEU A 76 -4.69 7.60 5.55
N ALA A 77 -5.67 8.06 6.33
CA ALA A 77 -6.26 7.30 7.42
C ALA A 77 -6.84 5.96 6.93
N ALA A 78 -7.57 5.98 5.81
CA ALA A 78 -8.17 4.79 5.23
C ALA A 78 -7.13 3.76 4.77
N VAL A 79 -6.00 4.22 4.21
CA VAL A 79 -4.86 3.35 3.87
C VAL A 79 -4.29 2.73 5.13
N LEU A 80 -3.89 3.55 6.11
CA LEU A 80 -3.22 3.06 7.32
C LEU A 80 -4.08 2.08 8.12
N MET A 81 -5.36 2.38 8.30
CA MET A 81 -6.30 1.48 8.99
C MET A 81 -6.54 0.17 8.22
N GLY A 82 -6.50 0.20 6.88
CA GLY A 82 -6.61 -0.99 6.03
C GLY A 82 -5.44 -1.96 6.24
N GLU A 83 -4.25 -1.43 6.52
CA GLU A 83 -3.03 -2.21 6.76
C GLU A 83 -2.78 -2.53 8.24
N GLY A 84 -3.74 -2.28 9.12
CA GLY A 84 -3.61 -2.55 10.57
C GLY A 84 -2.72 -1.55 11.32
N SER A 85 -2.47 -0.37 10.74
CA SER A 85 -1.75 0.75 11.37
C SER A 85 -2.73 1.79 11.96
N SER A 86 -2.20 2.82 12.64
CA SER A 86 -2.95 3.90 13.30
C SER A 86 -2.39 5.29 12.98
N LEU A 87 -3.15 6.34 13.34
CA LEU A 87 -2.78 7.76 13.16
C LEU A 87 -2.13 8.40 14.40
N GLU A 88 -1.81 7.59 15.41
CA GLU A 88 -1.32 8.06 16.72
C GLU A 88 0.12 8.55 16.68
#